data_AF-A0A397EAT8-F1
#
_entry.id   AF-A0A397EAT8-F1
#
_cell.length_a   1.000
_cell.length_b   1.000
_cell.length_c   1.000
_cell.angle_alpha   90.00
_cell.angle_beta   90.00
_cell.angle_gamma   90.00
#
_symmetry.space_group_name_H-M   'P 1'
#
loop_
_entity.id
_entity.type
_entity.pdbx_description
1 polymer ?
#
loop_
_entity_poly.entity_id
_entity_poly.type
_entity_poly.pdbx_seq_one_letter_code
_entity_poly.pdbx_strand_id
1 'polypeptide(L)'
;MLSLFASKSSKDEWVATGAAPPRAFAWFVQQVSFPHFSSDVVGRVLALALPLLDQVTPATQVVGLSLLHHLLKHGTATDIRWYSDLLVHEMEQTLTTAATSASFLDATLACLEDLLAVLSPSKQDVTLYDRYFPSLLRQWDMSLDVAVKTVFTAHVRVWVARLGAPHSLHLLRYLQPLVKVILGCVESAERTLSVEALKTLQAVIVAAWIRMPGHAEHITLAILKCLAYVKVLLLPLPNASNDHMQTKAAEHITAQCHATLYLLDQATAQETMAVRVTLQHVAVGCPSLAPICDSARQYLDDKAAAAASNSP
;
A
#
# COMPACT_ATOMS: atom_id res chain seq x y z
N MET A 1 35.06 12.04 -11.31
CA MET A 1 34.22 11.44 -12.37
C MET A 1 32.83 12.04 -12.43
N LEU A 2 32.10 12.22 -11.31
CA LEU A 2 30.77 12.86 -11.30
C LEU A 2 30.77 14.28 -11.92
N SER A 3 31.86 15.02 -11.75
CA SER A 3 32.08 16.33 -12.38
C SER A 3 32.11 16.32 -13.92
N LEU A 4 32.37 15.17 -14.54
CA LEU A 4 32.41 15.04 -16.02
C LEU A 4 31.01 14.99 -16.64
N PHE A 5 30.01 14.54 -15.89
CA PHE A 5 28.62 14.54 -16.34
C PHE A 5 28.04 15.96 -16.29
N ALA A 6 28.35 16.70 -15.22
CA ALA A 6 27.90 18.08 -15.06
C ALA A 6 28.53 19.08 -16.06
N SER A 7 29.73 18.79 -16.58
CA SER A 7 30.46 19.72 -17.46
C SER A 7 30.25 19.51 -18.95
N LYS A 8 29.62 18.40 -19.37
CA LYS A 8 29.53 17.99 -20.79
C LYS A 8 28.14 18.12 -21.41
N SER A 9 27.14 18.54 -20.64
CA SER A 9 25.77 18.75 -21.12
C SER A 9 25.22 20.05 -20.58
N SER A 10 24.54 20.81 -21.42
CA SER A 10 23.75 21.95 -20.94
C SER A 10 22.58 21.49 -20.07
N LYS A 11 21.98 22.40 -19.28
CA LYS A 11 20.80 22.08 -18.46
C LYS A 11 19.66 21.53 -19.33
N ASP A 12 19.42 22.12 -20.48
CA ASP A 12 18.33 21.74 -21.38
C ASP A 12 18.56 20.35 -22.01
N GLU A 13 19.81 20.04 -22.36
CA GLU A 13 20.20 18.70 -22.83
C GLU A 13 20.11 17.63 -21.74
N TRP A 14 20.38 17.99 -20.48
CA TRP A 14 20.31 17.08 -19.36
C TRP A 14 18.89 16.62 -19.08
N VAL A 15 17.91 17.52 -19.19
CA VAL A 15 16.50 17.23 -18.88
C VAL A 15 15.69 16.77 -20.09
N ALA A 16 16.27 16.83 -21.29
CA ALA A 16 15.62 16.41 -22.52
C ALA A 16 15.13 14.96 -22.44
N THR A 17 13.86 14.76 -22.81
CA THR A 17 13.24 13.43 -22.78
C THR A 17 14.05 12.45 -23.63
N GLY A 18 14.50 11.37 -23.01
CA GLY A 18 15.27 10.34 -23.70
C GLY A 18 16.78 10.61 -23.81
N ALA A 19 17.29 11.66 -23.17
CA ALA A 19 18.72 11.96 -23.15
C ALA A 19 19.55 10.77 -22.61
N ALA A 20 20.66 10.48 -23.28
CA ALA A 20 21.60 9.44 -22.86
C ALA A 20 22.43 9.80 -21.61
N PRO A 21 22.91 11.05 -21.43
CA PRO A 21 23.77 11.39 -20.30
C PRO A 21 23.18 11.10 -18.91
N PRO A 22 21.90 11.43 -18.60
CA PRO A 22 21.30 11.09 -17.32
C PRO A 22 21.22 9.58 -17.06
N ARG A 23 20.99 8.78 -18.10
CA ARG A 23 20.92 7.32 -17.99
C ARG A 23 22.30 6.71 -17.75
N ALA A 24 23.33 7.20 -18.46
CA ALA A 24 24.71 6.79 -18.24
C ALA A 24 25.17 7.17 -16.83
N PHE A 25 24.78 8.35 -16.35
CA PHE A 25 25.02 8.79 -14.99
C PHE A 25 24.31 7.91 -13.96
N ALA A 26 23.02 7.61 -14.15
CA ALA A 26 22.26 6.71 -13.29
C ALA A 26 22.91 5.33 -13.20
N TRP A 27 23.28 4.74 -14.34
CA TRP A 27 23.99 3.47 -14.38
C TRP A 27 25.29 3.51 -13.58
N PHE A 28 26.09 4.58 -13.71
CA PHE A 28 27.36 4.73 -12.98
C PHE A 28 27.14 4.86 -11.47
N VAL A 29 26.21 5.70 -11.04
CA VAL A 29 25.89 5.90 -9.61
C VAL A 29 25.36 4.61 -8.99
N GLN A 30 24.57 3.83 -9.73
CA GLN A 30 24.06 2.53 -9.28
C GLN A 30 25.16 1.48 -9.04
N GLN A 31 26.37 1.67 -9.59
CA GLN A 31 27.52 0.80 -9.28
C GLN A 31 28.22 1.18 -7.96
N VAL A 32 27.92 2.36 -7.40
CA VAL A 32 28.50 2.82 -6.14
C VAL A 32 27.66 2.27 -4.99
N SER A 33 28.29 1.63 -4.02
CA SER A 33 27.62 1.14 -2.80
C SER A 33 28.21 1.78 -1.55
N PHE A 34 27.53 1.60 -0.42
CA PHE A 34 28.10 1.87 0.90
C PHE A 34 29.48 1.15 1.04
N PRO A 35 30.51 1.79 1.62
CA PRO A 35 30.55 3.10 2.30
C PRO A 35 30.99 4.28 1.40
N HIS A 36 30.95 4.14 0.08
CA HIS A 36 31.58 5.11 -0.84
C HIS A 36 30.74 6.35 -1.16
N PHE A 37 29.53 6.45 -0.60
CA PHE A 37 28.72 7.68 -0.62
C PHE A 37 29.16 8.62 0.51
N SER A 38 30.18 9.43 0.24
CA SER A 38 30.52 10.56 1.12
C SER A 38 29.48 11.68 0.99
N SER A 39 29.42 12.57 1.99
CA SER A 39 28.56 13.77 1.98
C SER A 39 28.66 14.58 0.67
N ASP A 40 29.88 14.82 0.16
CA ASP A 40 30.11 15.53 -1.11
C ASP A 40 29.53 14.77 -2.32
N VAL A 41 29.65 13.44 -2.33
CA VAL A 41 29.05 12.61 -3.40
C VAL A 41 27.54 12.67 -3.35
N VAL A 42 26.93 12.59 -2.17
CA VAL A 42 25.47 12.73 -2.00
C VAL A 42 24.99 14.06 -2.57
N GLY A 43 25.61 15.16 -2.17
CA GLY A 43 25.25 16.50 -2.68
C GLY A 43 25.36 16.62 -4.20
N ARG A 44 26.42 16.06 -4.81
CA ARG A 44 26.61 16.07 -6.27
C ARG A 44 25.59 15.21 -7.00
N VAL A 45 25.25 14.04 -6.47
CA VAL A 45 24.24 13.17 -7.08
C VAL A 45 22.87 13.84 -7.00
N LEU A 46 22.50 14.42 -5.84
CA LEU A 46 21.26 15.18 -5.71
C LEU A 46 21.19 16.36 -6.67
N ALA A 47 22.28 17.13 -6.81
CA ALA A 47 22.33 18.27 -7.74
C ALA A 47 22.05 17.87 -9.22
N LEU A 48 22.31 16.62 -9.59
CA LEU A 48 22.06 16.08 -10.94
C LEU A 48 20.75 15.29 -11.04
N ALA A 49 20.28 14.71 -9.95
CA ALA A 49 19.05 13.91 -9.89
C ALA A 49 17.79 14.79 -9.77
N LEU A 50 17.82 15.82 -8.92
CA LEU A 50 16.64 16.66 -8.66
C LEU A 50 16.12 17.41 -9.91
N PRO A 51 16.97 17.97 -10.79
CA PRO A 51 16.47 18.55 -12.04
C PRO A 51 15.72 17.57 -12.95
N LEU A 52 16.01 16.27 -12.84
CA LEU A 52 15.30 15.22 -13.58
C LEU A 52 13.93 14.92 -12.96
N LEU A 53 13.81 15.01 -11.62
CA LEU A 53 12.55 14.85 -10.89
C LEU A 53 11.60 16.04 -11.10
N ASP A 54 12.14 17.26 -11.24
CA ASP A 54 11.37 18.48 -11.53
C ASP A 54 10.74 18.48 -12.94
N GLN A 55 11.10 17.54 -13.81
CA GLN A 55 10.53 17.47 -15.16
C GLN A 55 9.10 16.94 -15.16
N VAL A 56 8.27 17.46 -16.06
CA VAL A 56 6.87 17.01 -16.20
C VAL A 56 6.77 15.63 -16.87
N THR A 57 7.82 15.17 -17.55
CA THR A 57 7.80 13.90 -18.30
C THR A 57 8.17 12.70 -17.42
N PRO A 58 7.28 11.71 -17.24
CA PRO A 58 7.55 10.55 -16.38
C PRO A 58 8.81 9.78 -16.79
N ALA A 59 9.11 9.70 -18.09
CA ALA A 59 10.30 9.03 -18.59
C ALA A 59 11.63 9.64 -18.09
N THR A 60 11.65 10.96 -17.84
CA THR A 60 12.81 11.65 -17.26
C THR A 60 12.79 11.54 -15.74
N GLN A 61 11.63 11.71 -15.10
CA GLN A 61 11.48 11.59 -13.65
C GLN A 61 11.90 10.21 -13.13
N VAL A 62 11.58 9.13 -13.85
CA VAL A 62 12.00 7.76 -13.47
C VAL A 62 13.51 7.64 -13.28
N VAL A 63 14.31 8.33 -14.10
CA VAL A 63 15.78 8.31 -13.97
C VAL A 63 16.19 9.03 -12.69
N GLY A 64 15.66 10.23 -12.44
CA GLY A 64 15.90 10.99 -11.21
C GLY A 64 15.47 10.23 -9.95
N LEU A 65 14.31 9.57 -10.00
CA LEU A 65 13.78 8.78 -8.90
C LEU A 65 14.66 7.56 -8.62
N SER A 66 15.16 6.87 -9.65
CA SER A 66 16.06 5.73 -9.49
C SER A 66 17.38 6.12 -8.79
N LEU A 67 17.89 7.32 -9.09
CA LEU A 67 19.07 7.88 -8.46
C LEU A 67 18.82 8.22 -6.99
N LEU A 68 17.70 8.89 -6.70
CA LEU A 68 17.31 9.22 -5.33
C LEU A 68 17.10 7.95 -4.50
N HIS A 69 16.39 6.96 -5.03
CA HIS A 69 16.12 5.70 -4.33
C HIS A 69 17.42 4.96 -4.00
N HIS A 70 18.37 4.94 -4.94
CA HIS A 70 19.70 4.35 -4.73
C HIS A 70 20.48 5.08 -3.63
N LEU A 71 20.44 6.42 -3.62
CA LEU A 71 21.04 7.21 -2.55
C LEU A 71 20.43 6.89 -1.18
N LEU A 72 19.10 6.73 -1.09
CA LEU A 72 18.44 6.39 0.18
C LEU A 72 18.87 5.03 0.73
N LYS A 73 19.16 4.06 -0.16
CA LYS A 73 19.59 2.70 0.22
C LYS A 73 21.05 2.60 0.60
N HIS A 74 21.93 3.40 -0.01
CA HIS A 74 23.38 3.25 0.12
C HIS A 74 24.12 4.44 0.72
N GLY A 75 23.49 5.61 0.76
CA GLY A 75 23.99 6.79 1.45
C GLY A 75 23.86 6.66 2.97
N THR A 76 24.67 7.41 3.71
CA THR A 76 24.48 7.46 5.17
C THR A 76 23.25 8.29 5.51
N ALA A 77 22.47 7.84 6.49
CA ALA A 77 21.26 8.55 6.91
C ALA A 77 21.56 9.98 7.36
N THR A 78 22.74 10.23 7.94
CA THR A 78 23.19 11.57 8.34
C THR A 78 23.41 12.47 7.14
N ASP A 79 24.09 11.98 6.09
CA ASP A 79 24.34 12.78 4.88
C ASP A 79 23.06 13.12 4.14
N ILE A 80 22.10 12.19 4.07
CA ILE A 80 20.80 12.42 3.43
C ILE A 80 19.98 13.46 4.21
N ARG A 81 19.98 13.39 5.55
CA ARG A 81 19.18 14.29 6.40
C ARG A 81 19.57 15.78 6.26
N TRP A 82 20.79 16.10 5.84
CA TRP A 82 21.18 17.48 5.51
C TRP A 82 20.34 18.11 4.39
N TYR A 83 19.67 17.28 3.58
CA TYR A 83 18.83 17.71 2.46
C TYR A 83 17.33 17.47 2.71
N SER A 84 16.91 17.27 3.96
CA SER A 84 15.53 16.86 4.29
C SER A 84 14.45 17.72 3.65
N ASP A 85 14.55 19.05 3.78
CA ASP A 85 13.51 19.97 3.34
C ASP A 85 13.36 19.96 1.81
N LEU A 86 14.49 19.87 1.11
CA LEU A 86 14.55 19.75 -0.34
C LEU A 86 13.95 18.41 -0.79
N LEU A 87 14.38 17.30 -0.19
CA LEU A 87 13.88 15.97 -0.56
C LEU A 87 12.38 15.82 -0.30
N VAL A 88 11.88 16.39 0.80
CA VAL A 88 10.46 16.41 1.13
C VAL A 88 9.67 17.18 0.06
N HIS A 89 10.14 18.38 -0.32
CA HIS A 89 9.51 19.18 -1.36
C HIS A 89 9.47 18.47 -2.71
N GLU A 90 10.60 17.93 -3.15
CA GLU A 90 10.74 17.23 -4.44
C GLU A 90 9.86 15.97 -4.49
N MET A 91 9.77 15.24 -3.38
CA MET A 91 8.90 14.07 -3.28
C MET A 91 7.42 14.46 -3.33
N GLU A 92 7.02 15.58 -2.70
CA GLU A 92 5.65 16.10 -2.82
C GLU A 92 5.29 16.43 -4.28
N GLN A 93 6.20 17.08 -5.02
CA GLN A 93 5.99 17.35 -6.44
C GLN A 93 5.91 16.07 -7.26
N THR A 94 6.84 15.13 -7.05
CA THR A 94 6.87 13.84 -7.77
C THR A 94 5.58 13.05 -7.58
N LEU A 95 5.01 13.03 -6.37
CA LEU A 95 3.75 12.35 -6.09
C LEU A 95 2.55 12.91 -6.88
N THR A 96 2.59 14.17 -7.31
CA THR A 96 1.49 14.75 -8.11
C THR A 96 1.41 14.14 -9.51
N THR A 97 2.55 13.79 -10.11
CA THR A 97 2.62 13.17 -11.44
C THR A 97 2.65 11.64 -11.36
N ALA A 98 3.08 11.07 -10.23
CA ALA A 98 3.23 9.63 -10.03
C ALA A 98 1.95 8.83 -10.32
N ALA A 99 0.79 9.36 -9.94
CA ALA A 99 -0.51 8.69 -10.13
C ALA A 99 -0.93 8.49 -11.61
N THR A 100 -0.19 9.05 -12.58
CA THR A 100 -0.44 8.85 -14.01
C THR A 100 -0.04 7.47 -14.53
N SER A 101 0.78 6.73 -13.78
CA SER A 101 1.24 5.40 -14.16
C SER A 101 1.43 4.53 -12.93
N ALA A 102 0.83 3.33 -12.94
CA ALA A 102 0.94 2.40 -11.82
C ALA A 102 2.41 2.02 -11.50
N SER A 103 3.25 1.78 -12.51
CA SER A 103 4.66 1.40 -12.28
C SER A 103 5.49 2.57 -11.76
N PHE A 104 5.21 3.79 -12.21
CA PHE A 104 5.90 4.97 -11.69
C PHE A 104 5.45 5.30 -10.27
N LEU A 105 4.16 5.14 -9.97
CA LEU A 105 3.63 5.27 -8.61
C LEU A 105 4.25 4.25 -7.66
N ASP A 106 4.35 2.99 -8.05
CA ASP A 106 4.95 1.90 -7.27
C ASP A 106 6.40 2.25 -6.88
N ALA A 107 7.21 2.65 -7.86
CA ALA A 107 8.57 3.11 -7.60
C ALA A 107 8.62 4.36 -6.70
N THR A 108 7.69 5.31 -6.90
CA THR A 108 7.65 6.57 -6.12
C THR A 108 7.28 6.31 -4.67
N LEU A 109 6.28 5.47 -4.41
CA LEU A 109 5.87 5.09 -3.06
C LEU A 109 6.97 4.28 -2.36
N ALA A 110 7.62 3.34 -3.05
CA ALA A 110 8.78 2.64 -2.49
C ALA A 110 9.94 3.58 -2.13
N CYS A 111 10.21 4.60 -2.96
CA CYS A 111 11.20 5.61 -2.66
C CYS A 111 10.79 6.50 -1.47
N LEU A 112 9.50 6.83 -1.35
CA LEU A 112 8.95 7.58 -0.23
C LEU A 112 9.07 6.78 1.09
N GLU A 113 8.86 5.47 1.09
CA GLU A 113 9.06 4.61 2.27
C GLU A 113 10.48 4.75 2.81
N ASP A 114 11.47 4.57 1.93
CA ASP A 114 12.87 4.65 2.30
C ASP A 114 13.24 6.08 2.74
N LEU A 115 12.68 7.10 2.10
CA LEU A 115 12.87 8.50 2.51
C LEU A 115 12.34 8.74 3.92
N LEU A 116 11.11 8.32 4.20
CA LEU A 116 10.49 8.48 5.51
C LEU A 116 11.22 7.66 6.58
N ALA A 117 11.76 6.49 6.25
CA ALA A 117 12.57 5.70 7.17
C ALA A 117 13.88 6.42 7.57
N VAL A 118 14.49 7.17 6.64
CA VAL A 118 15.71 7.96 6.89
C VAL A 118 15.42 9.25 7.66
N LEU A 119 14.34 9.95 7.31
CA LEU A 119 13.99 11.26 7.86
C LEU A 119 13.25 11.19 9.20
N SER A 120 12.44 10.13 9.43
CA SER A 120 11.72 9.89 10.69
C SER A 120 12.22 8.60 11.37
N PRO A 121 13.45 8.61 11.93
CA PRO A 121 14.08 7.40 12.48
C PRO A 121 13.39 6.91 13.76
N SER A 122 12.79 7.82 14.53
CA SER A 122 12.01 7.44 15.71
C SER A 122 10.68 6.83 15.28
N LYS A 123 10.30 5.70 15.88
CA LYS A 123 8.99 5.08 15.66
C LYS A 123 7.81 5.98 16.11
N GLN A 124 8.08 6.93 17.01
CA GLN A 124 7.09 7.88 17.50
C GLN A 124 7.03 9.16 16.65
N ASP A 125 8.05 9.43 15.82
CA ASP A 125 8.00 10.56 14.90
C ASP A 125 7.17 10.18 13.68
N VAL A 126 5.97 10.74 13.64
CA VAL A 126 4.98 10.54 12.59
C VAL A 126 4.65 11.83 11.84
N THR A 127 5.41 12.90 12.08
CA THR A 127 5.12 14.23 11.53
C THR A 127 5.13 14.25 10.00
N LEU A 128 6.14 13.63 9.39
CA LEU A 128 6.21 13.50 7.93
C LEU A 128 5.14 12.54 7.39
N TYR A 129 4.78 11.51 8.14
CA TYR A 129 3.68 10.63 7.74
C TYR A 129 2.35 11.39 7.71
N ASP A 130 2.05 12.20 8.75
CA ASP A 130 0.86 13.05 8.81
C ASP A 130 0.82 14.09 7.67
N ARG A 131 1.99 14.48 7.15
CA ARG A 131 2.11 15.38 5.98
C ARG A 131 1.70 14.71 4.67
N TYR A 132 2.15 13.48 4.41
CA TYR A 132 1.86 12.77 3.15
C TYR A 132 0.53 12.00 3.17
N PHE A 133 0.17 11.38 4.29
CA PHE A 133 -0.94 10.43 4.34
C PHE A 133 -2.30 11.00 3.87
N PRO A 134 -2.69 12.25 4.21
CA PRO A 134 -3.94 12.82 3.73
C PRO A 134 -4.00 13.01 2.21
N SER A 135 -2.88 13.38 1.57
CA SER A 135 -2.84 13.58 0.12
C SER A 135 -2.86 12.24 -0.61
N LEU A 136 -2.10 11.25 -0.13
CA LEU A 136 -2.10 9.90 -0.67
C LEU A 136 -3.48 9.24 -0.57
N LEU A 137 -4.14 9.36 0.59
CA LEU A 137 -5.49 8.81 0.78
C LEU A 137 -6.51 9.45 -0.15
N ARG A 138 -6.40 10.77 -0.39
CA ARG A 138 -7.25 11.48 -1.36
C ARG A 138 -6.99 11.02 -2.80
N GLN A 139 -5.73 10.91 -3.20
CA GLN A 139 -5.36 10.43 -4.54
C GLN A 139 -5.84 9.00 -4.77
N TRP A 140 -5.72 8.14 -3.76
CA TRP A 140 -6.21 6.77 -3.80
C TRP A 140 -7.74 6.70 -3.96
N ASP A 141 -8.50 7.46 -3.15
CA ASP A 141 -9.96 7.51 -3.24
C ASP A 141 -10.43 7.97 -4.64
N MET A 142 -9.80 9.03 -5.17
CA MET A 142 -10.14 9.65 -6.44
C MET A 142 -9.65 8.88 -7.68
N SER A 143 -8.71 7.94 -7.50
CA SER A 143 -8.17 7.18 -8.64
C SER A 143 -9.25 6.30 -9.28
N LEU A 144 -9.38 6.38 -10.60
CA LEU A 144 -10.26 5.50 -11.37
C LEU A 144 -9.53 4.30 -11.97
N ASP A 145 -8.20 4.38 -12.08
CA ASP A 145 -7.38 3.29 -12.60
C ASP A 145 -7.18 2.22 -11.52
N VAL A 146 -7.63 1.01 -11.83
CA VAL A 146 -7.55 -0.17 -10.95
C VAL A 146 -6.11 -0.54 -10.66
N ALA A 147 -5.19 -0.40 -11.61
CA ALA A 147 -3.76 -0.69 -11.41
C ALA A 147 -3.16 0.29 -10.40
N VAL A 148 -3.45 1.59 -10.54
CA VAL A 148 -3.04 2.64 -9.60
C VAL A 148 -3.64 2.41 -8.21
N LYS A 149 -4.94 2.08 -8.12
CA LYS A 149 -5.59 1.73 -6.86
C LYS A 149 -4.94 0.51 -6.20
N THR A 150 -4.56 -0.49 -6.98
CA THR A 150 -3.88 -1.69 -6.46
C THR A 150 -2.54 -1.34 -5.83
N VAL A 151 -1.76 -0.48 -6.49
CA VAL A 151 -0.48 0.01 -5.97
C VAL A 151 -0.67 0.78 -4.66
N PHE A 152 -1.57 1.78 -4.60
CA PHE A 152 -1.87 2.48 -3.34
C PHE A 152 -2.30 1.51 -2.23
N THR A 153 -3.19 0.58 -2.56
CA THR A 153 -3.70 -0.43 -1.61
C THR A 153 -2.57 -1.30 -1.05
N ALA A 154 -1.59 -1.66 -1.87
CA ALA A 154 -0.46 -2.48 -1.44
C ALA A 154 0.50 -1.72 -0.52
N HIS A 155 0.88 -0.50 -0.93
CA HIS A 155 1.85 0.31 -0.19
C HIS A 155 1.32 0.81 1.15
N VAL A 156 0.04 1.20 1.24
CA VAL A 156 -0.51 1.79 2.48
C VAL A 156 -0.32 0.91 3.72
N ARG A 157 -0.13 -0.42 3.55
CA ARG A 157 0.17 -1.34 4.65
C ARG A 157 1.42 -0.96 5.44
N VAL A 158 2.46 -0.46 4.78
CA VAL A 158 3.69 -0.03 5.46
C VAL A 158 3.40 1.17 6.38
N TRP A 159 2.48 2.06 5.98
CA TRP A 159 2.09 3.25 6.75
C TRP A 159 1.16 2.85 7.88
N VAL A 160 0.25 1.91 7.64
CA VAL A 160 -0.61 1.32 8.67
C VAL A 160 0.22 0.71 9.80
N ALA A 161 1.27 -0.04 9.47
CA ALA A 161 2.17 -0.64 10.46
C ALA A 161 2.98 0.41 11.26
N ARG A 162 3.30 1.55 10.64
CA ARG A 162 4.03 2.67 11.27
C ARG A 162 3.13 3.56 12.12
N LEU A 163 1.92 3.86 11.67
CA LEU A 163 0.98 4.79 12.30
C LEU A 163 0.04 4.13 13.31
N GLY A 164 -0.10 2.81 13.27
CA GLY A 164 -0.96 2.06 14.19
C GLY A 164 -0.22 1.37 15.33
N ALA A 165 -0.99 0.66 16.14
CA ALA A 165 -0.50 0.00 17.34
C ALA A 165 0.52 -1.11 17.00
N PRO A 166 1.52 -1.36 17.87
CA PRO A 166 1.77 -0.70 19.14
C PRO A 166 2.61 0.59 19.03
N HIS A 167 3.02 0.98 17.82
CA HIS A 167 3.99 2.05 17.61
C HIS A 167 3.38 3.45 17.81
N SER A 168 2.13 3.63 17.38
CA SER A 168 1.40 4.89 17.47
C SER A 168 -0.11 4.63 17.46
N LEU A 169 -0.90 5.66 17.77
CA LEU A 169 -2.36 5.66 17.58
C LEU A 169 -2.80 6.69 16.53
N HIS A 170 -1.86 7.29 15.79
CA HIS A 170 -2.14 8.32 14.79
C HIS A 170 -2.99 7.79 13.63
N LEU A 171 -2.90 6.49 13.30
CA LEU A 171 -3.75 5.84 12.30
C LEU A 171 -5.25 6.07 12.59
N LEU A 172 -5.64 6.18 13.86
CA LEU A 172 -7.03 6.40 14.26
C LEU A 172 -7.62 7.70 13.71
N ARG A 173 -6.78 8.72 13.47
CA ARG A 173 -7.20 10.01 12.88
C ARG A 173 -7.72 9.86 11.45
N TYR A 174 -7.25 8.83 10.76
CA TYR A 174 -7.57 8.57 9.36
C TYR A 174 -8.39 7.29 9.19
N LEU A 175 -8.80 6.64 10.28
CA LEU A 175 -9.38 5.31 10.22
C LEU A 175 -10.67 5.26 9.39
N GLN A 176 -11.59 6.20 9.61
CA GLN A 176 -12.85 6.25 8.89
C GLN A 176 -12.67 6.39 7.37
N PRO A 177 -11.93 7.39 6.84
CA PRO A 177 -11.70 7.48 5.40
C PRO A 177 -10.85 6.32 4.87
N LEU A 178 -9.88 5.81 5.63
CA LEU A 178 -9.08 4.65 5.24
C LEU A 178 -9.92 3.39 5.05
N VAL A 179 -10.75 3.04 6.05
CA VAL A 179 -11.66 1.89 5.98
C VAL A 179 -12.61 2.07 4.81
N LYS A 180 -13.18 3.25 4.61
CA LYS A 180 -14.09 3.51 3.47
C LYS A 180 -13.44 3.19 2.12
N VAL A 181 -12.22 3.68 1.87
CA VAL A 181 -11.51 3.45 0.59
C VAL A 181 -11.15 1.97 0.43
N ILE A 182 -10.68 1.31 1.49
CA ILE A 182 -10.37 -0.13 1.48
C ILE A 182 -11.60 -0.96 1.16
N LEU A 183 -12.75 -0.68 1.81
CA LEU A 183 -13.98 -1.43 1.55
C LEU A 183 -14.45 -1.27 0.10
N GLY A 184 -14.31 -0.07 -0.48
CA GLY A 184 -14.56 0.14 -1.91
C GLY A 184 -13.66 -0.71 -2.82
N CYS A 185 -12.42 -0.99 -2.40
CA CYS A 185 -11.49 -1.86 -3.12
C CYS A 185 -11.80 -3.36 -2.90
N VAL A 186 -12.24 -3.76 -1.70
CA VAL A 186 -12.69 -5.14 -1.40
C VAL A 186 -13.87 -5.52 -2.28
N GLU A 187 -14.81 -4.59 -2.49
CA GLU A 187 -16.00 -4.76 -3.33
C GLU A 187 -15.71 -4.71 -4.84
N SER A 188 -14.45 -4.52 -5.26
CA SER A 188 -14.08 -4.46 -6.67
C SER A 188 -14.24 -5.82 -7.36
N ALA A 189 -14.67 -5.79 -8.63
CA ALA A 189 -14.68 -6.95 -9.51
C ALA A 189 -13.27 -7.44 -9.86
N GLU A 190 -12.27 -6.54 -9.80
CA GLU A 190 -10.89 -6.91 -10.10
C GLU A 190 -10.27 -7.69 -8.94
N ARG A 191 -9.95 -8.96 -9.22
CA ARG A 191 -9.49 -9.92 -8.20
C ARG A 191 -8.21 -9.50 -7.50
N THR A 192 -7.24 -8.97 -8.25
CA THR A 192 -5.96 -8.53 -7.69
C THR A 192 -6.15 -7.41 -6.68
N LEU A 193 -6.96 -6.40 -7.03
CA LEU A 193 -7.30 -5.30 -6.14
C LEU A 193 -8.06 -5.78 -4.89
N SER A 194 -9.05 -6.65 -5.06
CA SER A 194 -9.84 -7.17 -3.92
C SER A 194 -8.96 -7.96 -2.94
N VAL A 195 -8.05 -8.82 -3.44
CA VAL A 195 -7.09 -9.56 -2.61
C VAL A 195 -6.14 -8.62 -1.87
N GLU A 196 -5.58 -7.63 -2.56
CA GLU A 196 -4.69 -6.65 -1.92
C GLU A 196 -5.45 -5.82 -0.88
N ALA A 197 -6.70 -5.47 -1.14
CA ALA A 197 -7.56 -4.75 -0.21
C ALA A 197 -7.88 -5.58 1.04
N LEU A 198 -8.14 -6.89 0.90
CA LEU A 198 -8.34 -7.79 2.03
C LEU A 198 -7.09 -7.88 2.90
N LYS A 199 -5.89 -8.07 2.31
CA LYS A 199 -4.63 -8.06 3.05
C LYS A 199 -4.40 -6.74 3.79
N THR A 200 -4.71 -5.63 3.13
CA THR A 200 -4.57 -4.30 3.72
C THR A 200 -5.57 -4.06 4.84
N LEU A 201 -6.81 -4.52 4.69
CA LEU A 201 -7.82 -4.50 5.73
C LEU A 201 -7.40 -5.31 6.96
N GLN A 202 -6.83 -6.49 6.77
CA GLN A 202 -6.27 -7.30 7.88
C GLN A 202 -5.20 -6.52 8.65
N ALA A 203 -4.28 -5.85 7.94
CA ALA A 203 -3.28 -5.00 8.57
C ALA A 203 -3.91 -3.85 9.36
N VAL A 204 -4.96 -3.20 8.83
CA VAL A 204 -5.69 -2.13 9.53
C VAL A 204 -6.41 -2.66 10.77
N ILE A 205 -7.06 -3.83 10.69
CA ILE A 205 -7.74 -4.45 11.84
C ILE A 205 -6.76 -4.68 12.98
N VAL A 206 -5.57 -5.21 12.68
CA VAL A 206 -4.53 -5.44 13.71
C VAL A 206 -4.00 -4.11 14.26
N ALA A 207 -3.72 -3.14 13.38
CA ALA A 207 -3.09 -1.88 13.75
C ALA A 207 -4.04 -0.91 14.48
N ALA A 208 -5.36 -1.06 14.31
CA ALA A 208 -6.40 -0.20 14.90
C ALA A 208 -7.46 -1.01 15.68
N TRP A 209 -7.09 -2.18 16.22
CA TRP A 209 -7.99 -3.14 16.85
C TRP A 209 -8.93 -2.52 17.89
N ILE A 210 -8.45 -1.57 18.69
CA ILE A 210 -9.19 -0.85 19.75
C ILE A 210 -10.45 -0.14 19.19
N ARG A 211 -10.44 0.27 17.92
CA ARG A 211 -11.57 0.99 17.28
C ARG A 211 -12.34 0.13 16.28
N MET A 212 -11.98 -1.15 16.11
CA MET A 212 -12.66 -2.05 15.17
C MET A 212 -14.14 -2.35 15.50
N PRO A 213 -14.59 -2.39 16.77
CA PRO A 213 -16.01 -2.61 17.10
C PRO A 213 -16.96 -1.65 16.38
N GLY A 214 -16.59 -0.37 16.24
CA GLY A 214 -17.40 0.63 15.55
C GLY A 214 -17.46 0.49 14.01
N HIS A 215 -16.60 -0.34 13.43
CA HIS A 215 -16.55 -0.59 11.98
C HIS A 215 -16.94 -2.02 11.60
N ALA A 216 -17.20 -2.88 12.59
CA ALA A 216 -17.31 -4.31 12.41
C ALA A 216 -18.46 -4.72 11.47
N GLU A 217 -19.62 -4.10 11.62
CA GLU A 217 -20.79 -4.37 10.78
C GLU A 217 -20.49 -4.05 9.31
N HIS A 218 -20.00 -2.84 9.02
CA HIS A 218 -19.70 -2.41 7.65
C HIS A 218 -18.63 -3.28 6.99
N ILE A 219 -17.59 -3.65 7.74
CA ILE A 219 -16.54 -4.53 7.24
C ILE A 219 -17.12 -5.93 6.95
N THR A 220 -17.93 -6.48 7.86
CA THR A 220 -18.56 -7.80 7.68
C THR A 220 -19.45 -7.82 6.44
N LEU A 221 -20.27 -6.78 6.24
CA LEU A 221 -21.13 -6.66 5.05
C LEU A 221 -20.32 -6.57 3.75
N ALA A 222 -19.23 -5.80 3.72
CA ALA A 222 -18.36 -5.72 2.55
C ALA A 222 -17.72 -7.07 2.21
N ILE A 223 -17.27 -7.82 3.23
CA ILE A 223 -16.72 -9.16 3.04
C ILE A 223 -17.79 -10.13 2.52
N LEU A 224 -19.01 -10.06 3.05
CA LEU A 224 -20.13 -10.88 2.56
C LEU A 224 -20.47 -10.58 1.09
N LYS A 225 -20.46 -9.31 0.67
CA LYS A 225 -20.61 -8.94 -0.74
C LYS A 225 -19.50 -9.55 -1.60
N CYS A 226 -18.25 -9.47 -1.14
CA CYS A 226 -17.11 -10.08 -1.83
C CYS A 226 -17.29 -11.60 -1.98
N LEU A 227 -17.67 -12.29 -0.90
CA LEU A 227 -17.96 -13.73 -0.92
C LEU A 227 -19.12 -14.09 -1.86
N ALA A 228 -20.19 -13.30 -1.85
CA ALA A 228 -21.32 -13.48 -2.77
C ALA A 228 -20.90 -13.31 -4.23
N TYR A 229 -20.10 -12.29 -4.52
CA TYR A 229 -19.55 -12.05 -5.86
C TYR A 229 -18.69 -13.21 -6.35
N VAL A 230 -17.78 -13.72 -5.50
CA VAL A 230 -16.97 -14.91 -5.81
C VAL A 230 -17.83 -16.13 -6.14
N LYS A 231 -18.91 -16.35 -5.38
CA LYS A 231 -19.84 -17.45 -5.64
C LYS A 231 -20.56 -17.32 -6.98
N VAL A 232 -20.96 -16.10 -7.35
CA VAL A 232 -21.58 -15.83 -8.66
C VAL A 232 -20.59 -16.08 -9.79
N LEU A 233 -19.32 -15.69 -9.63
CA LEU A 233 -18.27 -15.93 -10.62
C LEU A 233 -17.97 -17.42 -10.84
N LEU A 234 -18.20 -18.26 -9.82
CA LEU A 234 -18.01 -19.71 -9.90
C LEU A 234 -19.19 -20.47 -10.51
N LEU A 235 -20.29 -19.79 -10.87
CA LEU A 235 -21.39 -20.44 -11.57
C LEU A 235 -20.91 -20.85 -12.98
N PRO A 236 -21.07 -22.12 -13.38
CA PRO A 236 -20.60 -22.59 -14.68
C PRO A 236 -21.30 -21.83 -15.80
N LEU A 237 -20.52 -21.02 -16.53
CA LEU A 237 -20.94 -20.42 -17.79
C LEU A 237 -20.99 -21.53 -18.85
N PRO A 238 -21.97 -21.54 -19.77
CA PRO A 238 -22.20 -22.67 -20.68
C PRO A 238 -21.02 -23.09 -21.59
N ASN A 239 -19.89 -22.36 -21.62
CA ASN A 239 -18.80 -22.55 -22.60
C ASN A 239 -17.37 -22.25 -22.07
N ALA A 240 -17.08 -22.31 -20.75
CA ALA A 240 -15.76 -21.95 -20.23
C ALA A 240 -14.85 -23.18 -20.00
N SER A 241 -13.73 -23.26 -20.73
CA SER A 241 -12.68 -24.29 -20.60
C SER A 241 -11.62 -23.96 -19.53
N ASN A 242 -11.81 -22.89 -18.75
CA ASN A 242 -10.83 -22.33 -17.81
C ASN A 242 -11.22 -22.52 -16.32
N ASP A 243 -12.04 -23.53 -16.02
CA ASP A 243 -12.62 -23.75 -14.69
C ASP A 243 -11.54 -23.84 -13.59
N HIS A 244 -10.46 -24.58 -13.81
CA HIS A 244 -9.52 -24.89 -12.72
C HIS A 244 -8.75 -23.66 -12.17
N MET A 245 -8.36 -22.70 -13.03
CA MET A 245 -7.70 -21.47 -12.57
C MET A 245 -8.68 -20.52 -11.88
N GLN A 246 -9.93 -20.48 -12.34
CA GLN A 246 -10.97 -19.67 -11.71
C GLN A 246 -11.35 -20.23 -10.33
N THR A 247 -11.45 -21.56 -10.19
CA THR A 247 -11.67 -22.23 -8.91
C THR A 247 -10.57 -21.90 -7.90
N LYS A 248 -9.29 -22.05 -8.27
CA LYS A 248 -8.18 -21.71 -7.37
C LYS A 248 -8.16 -20.24 -6.95
N ALA A 249 -8.45 -19.33 -7.87
CA ALA A 249 -8.50 -17.91 -7.57
C ALA A 249 -9.66 -17.57 -6.62
N ALA A 250 -10.83 -18.19 -6.81
CA ALA A 250 -11.98 -18.03 -5.94
C ALA A 250 -11.71 -18.59 -4.53
N GLU A 251 -11.12 -19.79 -4.43
CA GLU A 251 -10.69 -20.39 -3.16
C GLU A 251 -9.73 -19.47 -2.41
N HIS A 252 -8.79 -18.85 -3.11
CA HIS A 252 -7.86 -17.89 -2.51
C HIS A 252 -8.58 -16.66 -1.92
N ILE A 253 -9.52 -16.06 -2.67
CA ILE A 253 -10.28 -14.90 -2.18
C ILE A 253 -11.16 -15.30 -0.99
N THR A 254 -11.86 -16.44 -1.08
CA THR A 254 -12.68 -16.97 0.02
C THR A 254 -11.84 -17.18 1.29
N ALA A 255 -10.65 -17.75 1.16
CA ALA A 255 -9.72 -17.90 2.28
C ALA A 255 -9.31 -16.55 2.89
N GLN A 256 -9.03 -15.54 2.08
CA GLN A 256 -8.71 -14.19 2.55
C GLN A 256 -9.89 -13.54 3.27
N CYS A 257 -11.11 -13.67 2.73
CA CYS A 257 -12.34 -13.19 3.37
C CYS A 257 -12.55 -13.83 4.75
N HIS A 258 -12.42 -15.14 4.85
CA HIS A 258 -12.54 -15.88 6.11
C HIS A 258 -11.47 -15.47 7.12
N ALA A 259 -10.21 -15.31 6.68
CA ALA A 259 -9.13 -14.81 7.54
C ALA A 259 -9.42 -13.40 8.07
N THR A 260 -9.93 -12.50 7.21
CA THR A 260 -10.29 -11.13 7.63
C THR A 260 -11.45 -11.12 8.62
N LEU A 261 -12.51 -11.93 8.40
CA LEU A 261 -13.62 -12.07 9.35
C LEU A 261 -13.14 -12.60 10.70
N TYR A 262 -12.23 -13.57 10.70
CA TYR A 262 -11.67 -14.11 11.93
C TYR A 262 -10.89 -13.07 12.73
N LEU A 263 -10.02 -12.29 12.06
CA LEU A 263 -9.29 -11.21 12.72
C LEU A 263 -10.23 -10.14 13.29
N LEU A 264 -11.31 -9.82 12.56
CA LEU A 264 -12.32 -8.89 13.04
C LEU A 264 -13.13 -9.44 14.22
N ASP A 265 -13.48 -10.72 14.20
CA ASP A 265 -14.17 -11.40 15.31
C ASP A 265 -13.31 -11.34 16.57
N GLN A 266 -12.01 -11.65 16.46
CA GLN A 266 -11.06 -11.52 17.57
C GLN A 266 -10.95 -10.09 18.10
N ALA A 267 -10.86 -9.09 17.20
CA ALA A 267 -10.77 -7.68 17.59
C ALA A 267 -12.05 -7.15 18.25
N THR A 268 -13.18 -7.84 18.11
CA THR A 268 -14.50 -7.40 18.62
C THR A 268 -15.07 -8.33 19.69
N ALA A 269 -14.35 -9.39 20.05
CA ALA A 269 -14.82 -10.47 20.90
C ALA A 269 -15.17 -10.03 22.33
N GLN A 270 -14.60 -8.94 22.83
CA GLN A 270 -14.84 -8.49 24.21
C GLN A 270 -16.02 -7.51 24.33
N GLU A 271 -16.44 -6.88 23.23
CA GLU A 271 -17.39 -5.76 23.29
C GLU A 271 -18.76 -6.07 22.70
N THR A 272 -18.82 -6.63 21.49
CA THR A 272 -20.07 -6.58 20.71
C THR A 272 -20.47 -7.88 20.02
N MET A 273 -19.55 -8.87 19.88
CA MET A 273 -19.80 -10.05 19.01
C MET A 273 -20.33 -9.64 17.62
N ALA A 274 -19.99 -8.44 17.15
CA ALA A 274 -20.70 -7.78 16.05
C ALA A 274 -20.66 -8.61 14.77
N VAL A 275 -19.51 -9.24 14.48
CA VAL A 275 -19.36 -10.11 13.30
C VAL A 275 -20.38 -11.25 13.32
N ARG A 276 -20.46 -12.00 14.42
CA ARG A 276 -21.37 -13.14 14.57
C ARG A 276 -22.83 -12.71 14.52
N VAL A 277 -23.17 -11.58 15.15
CA VAL A 277 -24.53 -11.01 15.11
C VAL A 277 -24.92 -10.59 13.70
N THR A 278 -24.05 -9.88 12.98
CA THR A 278 -24.30 -9.47 11.59
C THR A 278 -24.46 -10.67 10.68
N LEU A 279 -23.61 -11.71 10.79
CA LEU A 279 -23.74 -12.94 10.01
C LEU A 279 -25.09 -13.64 10.26
N GLN A 280 -25.52 -13.73 11.52
CA GLN A 280 -26.82 -14.30 11.87
C GLN A 280 -27.98 -13.47 11.31
N HIS A 281 -27.92 -12.15 11.44
CA HIS A 281 -28.95 -11.24 10.94
C HIS A 281 -29.11 -11.37 9.42
N VAL A 282 -28.00 -11.39 8.67
CA VAL A 282 -28.02 -11.53 7.21
C VAL A 282 -28.52 -12.91 6.79
N ALA A 283 -28.12 -13.99 7.47
CA ALA A 283 -28.59 -15.34 7.17
C ALA A 283 -30.12 -15.48 7.32
N VAL A 284 -30.69 -14.87 8.37
CA VAL A 284 -32.14 -14.87 8.62
C VAL A 284 -32.87 -13.94 7.65
N GLY A 285 -32.34 -12.74 7.41
CA GLY A 285 -32.96 -11.74 6.54
C GLY A 285 -32.88 -12.08 5.04
N CYS A 286 -31.88 -12.86 4.62
CA CYS A 286 -31.64 -13.21 3.23
C CYS A 286 -31.26 -14.69 3.09
N PRO A 287 -32.24 -15.60 2.91
CA PRO A 287 -32.00 -17.05 2.85
C PRO A 287 -31.04 -17.49 1.74
N SER A 288 -30.92 -16.73 0.64
CA SER A 288 -29.96 -17.02 -0.43
C SER A 288 -28.50 -16.81 -0.02
N LEU A 289 -28.25 -15.95 0.97
CA LEU A 289 -26.93 -15.72 1.54
C LEU A 289 -26.64 -16.59 2.76
N ALA A 290 -27.63 -17.31 3.30
CA ALA A 290 -27.45 -18.19 4.46
C ALA A 290 -26.29 -19.19 4.28
N PRO A 291 -26.13 -19.89 3.13
CA PRO A 291 -25.00 -20.82 2.97
C PRO A 291 -23.62 -20.15 3.03
N ILE A 292 -23.52 -18.87 2.66
CA ILE A 292 -22.27 -18.09 2.77
C ILE A 292 -22.01 -17.75 4.23
N CYS A 293 -23.04 -17.25 4.91
CA CYS A 293 -22.97 -16.89 6.32
C CYS A 293 -22.65 -18.11 7.21
N ASP A 294 -23.27 -19.25 6.92
CA ASP A 294 -23.05 -20.52 7.62
C ASP A 294 -21.61 -21.00 7.46
N SER A 295 -21.09 -20.99 6.22
CA SER A 295 -19.70 -21.34 5.95
C SER A 295 -18.71 -20.42 6.68
N ALA A 296 -18.98 -19.11 6.71
CA ALA A 296 -18.14 -18.17 7.43
C ALA A 296 -18.18 -18.42 8.95
N ARG A 297 -19.36 -18.66 9.52
CA ARG A 297 -19.50 -18.98 10.96
C ARG A 297 -18.80 -20.27 11.33
N GLN A 298 -18.97 -21.32 10.53
CA GLN A 298 -18.28 -22.60 10.74
C GLN A 298 -16.76 -22.40 10.77
N TYR A 299 -16.21 -21.61 9.84
CA TYR A 299 -14.78 -21.29 9.85
C TYR A 299 -14.33 -20.57 11.13
N LEU A 300 -15.14 -19.62 11.65
CA LEU A 300 -14.85 -18.93 12.91
C LEU A 300 -14.83 -19.90 14.09
N ASP A 301 -15.79 -20.83 14.13
CA ASP A 301 -15.92 -21.84 15.20
C ASP A 301 -14.77 -22.84 15.15
N ASP A 302 -14.40 -23.34 13.96
CA ASP A 302 -13.26 -24.23 13.77
C ASP A 302 -11.94 -23.58 14.24
N LYS A 303 -11.76 -22.29 13.93
CA LYS A 303 -10.57 -21.54 14.39
C LYS A 303 -10.58 -21.24 15.89
N ALA A 304 -11.75 -20.97 16.48
CA ALA A 304 -11.87 -20.80 17.92
C ALA A 304 -11.57 -22.10 18.67
N ALA A 305 -12.09 -23.23 18.18
CA ALA A 305 -11.81 -24.55 18.74
C ALA A 305 -10.31 -24.91 18.65
N ALA A 306 -9.68 -24.64 17.51
CA ALA A 306 -8.24 -24.85 17.33
C ALA A 306 -7.38 -23.94 18.22
N ALA A 307 -7.84 -22.73 18.56
CA ALA A 307 -7.13 -21.87 19.50
C ALA A 307 -7.21 -22.39 20.94
N ALA A 308 -8.39 -22.90 21.34
CA ALA A 308 -8.62 -23.47 22.68
C ALA A 308 -7.88 -24.80 22.92
N SER A 309 -7.64 -25.61 21.88
CA SER A 309 -6.85 -26.85 22.01
C SER A 309 -5.34 -26.61 22.10
N ASN A 310 -4.87 -25.42 21.72
CA ASN A 310 -3.45 -25.05 21.71
C ASN A 310 -3.06 -24.14 22.90
N SER A 311 -3.98 -23.78 23.79
CA SER A 311 -3.67 -23.09 25.05
C SER A 311 -3.27 -24.12 26.13
N PRO A 312 -2.03 -24.08 26.66
CA PRO A 312 -1.56 -24.97 27.73
C PRO A 312 -2.25 -24.71 29.07
#